data_AF-A0A496WWP1-F1
#
_entry.id   AF-A0A496WWP1-F1
#
_cell.length_a   1.000
_cell.length_b   1.000
_cell.length_c   1.000
_cell.angle_alpha   90.00
_cell.angle_beta   90.00
_cell.angle_gamma   90.00
#
_symmetry.space_group_name_H-M   'P 1'
#
loop_
_entity.id
_entity.type
_entity.pdbx_description
1 polymer ?
#
loop_
_entity_poly.entity_id
_entity_poly.type
_entity_poly.pdbx_seq_one_letter_code
_entity_poly.pdbx_strand_id
1 'polypeptide(L)'
;MNSDHKFVAFLKKQDWRIWLGTVITFIWLMGGIWYIVQVSADQHGQNFSLEAVGGFLEGAFAPLAFLWLVLGLFIQQRELANNTEALQRTSEQSVKQTQAIAATEMNARQETFFKIADNVKHQLGGISGMLWASSFGQVGDGRMSGEEVDNYFTQAASGDTEIFARYFLVMHYQEEGGIAELMYGTEIRARHSKNYMSAFERLCKLAKNCDVDNIIEDSLMQSALGLLYQRMVEHNPDTKALSDSDENP
;
A
#
# COMPACT_ATOMS: atom_id res chain seq x y z
N MET A 1 14.46 20.44 -48.84
CA MET A 1 14.60 19.04 -48.41
C MET A 1 14.02 18.71 -47.02
N ASN A 2 13.27 19.61 -46.35
CA ASN A 2 12.64 19.37 -45.04
C ASN A 2 11.09 19.40 -45.09
N SER A 3 10.52 19.78 -46.24
CA SER A 3 9.07 19.80 -46.53
C SER A 3 8.52 18.42 -46.85
N ASP A 4 9.27 17.63 -47.63
CA ASP A 4 8.82 16.33 -48.12
C ASP A 4 8.70 15.31 -46.98
N HIS A 5 9.58 15.40 -45.97
CA HIS A 5 9.56 14.50 -44.82
C HIS A 5 8.38 14.76 -43.88
N LYS A 6 7.93 16.02 -43.75
CA LYS A 6 6.75 16.39 -42.95
C LYS A 6 5.45 16.03 -43.66
N PHE A 7 5.40 16.24 -44.98
CA PHE A 7 4.23 15.87 -45.79
C PHE A 7 4.04 14.35 -45.86
N VAL A 8 5.12 13.59 -46.05
CA VAL A 8 5.08 12.11 -46.01
C VAL A 8 4.78 11.60 -44.61
N ALA A 9 5.29 12.22 -43.54
CA ALA A 9 4.94 11.85 -42.16
C ALA A 9 3.48 12.19 -41.79
N PHE A 10 2.96 13.31 -42.30
CA PHE A 10 1.56 13.69 -42.15
C PHE A 10 0.63 12.71 -42.89
N LEU A 11 0.96 12.39 -44.15
CA LEU A 11 0.24 11.39 -44.94
C LEU A 11 0.34 9.98 -44.34
N LYS A 12 1.47 9.61 -43.72
CA LYS A 12 1.68 8.31 -43.06
C LYS A 12 0.93 8.19 -41.73
N LYS A 13 0.62 9.31 -41.07
CA LYS A 13 -0.20 9.36 -39.86
C LYS A 13 -1.70 9.45 -40.17
N GLN A 14 -2.04 9.90 -41.36
CA GLN A 14 -3.41 10.01 -41.83
C GLN A 14 -3.96 8.64 -42.24
N ASP A 15 -5.14 8.29 -41.74
CA ASP A 15 -5.71 6.97 -41.95
C ASP A 15 -5.90 6.71 -43.46
N TRP A 16 -5.35 5.61 -43.99
CA TRP A 16 -5.30 5.32 -45.44
C TRP A 16 -6.68 5.36 -46.10
N ARG A 17 -7.72 5.11 -45.30
CA ARG A 17 -9.15 5.20 -45.63
C ARG A 17 -9.55 6.61 -46.10
N ILE A 18 -8.96 7.66 -45.54
CA ILE A 18 -9.19 9.05 -45.94
C ILE A 18 -8.63 9.29 -47.35
N TRP A 19 -7.44 8.74 -47.63
CA TRP A 19 -6.86 8.85 -48.97
C TRP A 19 -7.68 8.08 -50.00
N LEU A 20 -8.14 6.87 -49.67
CA LEU A 20 -9.08 6.10 -50.48
C LEU A 20 -10.37 6.89 -50.76
N GLY A 21 -10.99 7.47 -49.72
CA GLY A 21 -12.20 8.29 -49.85
C GLY A 21 -11.99 9.49 -50.77
N THR A 22 -10.87 10.20 -50.63
CA THR A 22 -10.50 11.33 -51.49
C THR A 22 -10.30 10.92 -52.95
N VAL A 23 -9.60 9.80 -53.21
CA VAL A 23 -9.37 9.30 -54.58
C VAL A 23 -10.69 8.89 -55.23
N ILE A 24 -11.55 8.14 -54.51
CA ILE A 24 -12.88 7.75 -55.02
C ILE A 24 -13.73 9.00 -55.29
N THR A 25 -13.72 9.98 -54.39
CA THR A 25 -14.42 11.27 -54.57
C THR A 25 -13.93 12.00 -55.81
N PHE A 26 -12.62 12.06 -56.02
CA PHE A 26 -12.03 12.75 -57.16
C PHE A 26 -12.42 12.07 -58.49
N ILE A 27 -12.33 10.75 -58.55
CA ILE A 27 -12.75 9.97 -59.73
C ILE A 27 -14.25 10.17 -60.00
N TRP A 28 -15.08 10.14 -58.95
CA TRP A 28 -16.53 10.34 -59.05
C TRP A 28 -16.88 11.72 -59.62
N LEU A 29 -16.25 12.78 -59.11
CA LEU A 29 -16.46 14.14 -59.59
C LEU A 29 -15.99 14.34 -61.03
N MET A 30 -14.82 13.80 -61.38
CA MET A 30 -14.31 13.85 -62.76
C MET A 30 -15.24 13.14 -63.74
N GLY A 31 -15.77 11.96 -63.36
CA GLY A 31 -16.78 11.24 -64.15
C GLY A 31 -18.08 12.03 -64.31
N GLY A 32 -18.56 12.66 -63.22
CA GLY A 32 -19.75 13.52 -63.24
C GLY A 32 -19.58 14.74 -64.15
N ILE A 33 -18.44 15.44 -64.07
CA ILE A 33 -18.12 16.58 -64.95
C ILE A 33 -18.05 16.12 -66.42
N TRP A 34 -17.37 15.00 -66.69
CA TRP A 34 -17.27 14.45 -68.03
C TRP A 34 -18.65 14.10 -68.61
N TYR A 35 -19.53 13.49 -67.80
CA TYR A 35 -20.91 13.20 -68.20
C TYR A 35 -21.71 14.47 -68.51
N ILE A 36 -21.63 15.51 -67.67
CA ILE A 36 -22.31 16.79 -67.91
C ILE A 36 -21.83 17.43 -69.22
N VAL A 37 -20.51 17.43 -69.47
CA VAL A 37 -19.93 17.99 -70.69
C VAL A 37 -20.43 17.24 -71.93
N GLN A 38 -20.45 15.91 -71.89
CA GLN A 38 -20.98 15.08 -72.98
C GLN A 38 -22.47 15.36 -73.24
N VAL A 39 -23.31 15.34 -72.21
CA VAL A 39 -24.75 15.59 -72.34
C VAL A 39 -25.05 17.02 -72.82
N SER A 40 -24.27 18.01 -72.37
CA SER A 40 -24.42 19.40 -72.82
C SER A 40 -24.00 19.62 -74.28
N ALA A 41 -23.05 18.83 -74.78
CA ALA A 41 -22.56 18.95 -76.15
C ALA A 41 -23.58 18.42 -77.17
N ASP A 42 -24.42 17.46 -76.80
CA ASP A 42 -25.45 16.90 -77.69
C ASP A 42 -26.76 17.72 -77.72
N GLN A 43 -27.00 18.57 -76.72
CA GLN A 43 -28.27 19.28 -76.50
C GLN A 43 -28.11 20.82 -76.63
N HIS A 44 -27.55 21.30 -77.75
CA HIS A 44 -27.36 22.73 -78.01
C HIS A 44 -28.71 23.50 -78.04
N GLY A 45 -29.11 24.09 -76.92
CA GLY A 45 -30.26 25.02 -76.82
C GLY A 45 -31.36 24.68 -75.81
N GLN A 46 -31.25 23.61 -75.01
CA GLN A 46 -32.21 23.33 -73.93
C GLN A 46 -31.86 24.06 -72.64
N ASN A 47 -32.81 24.83 -72.09
CA ASN A 47 -32.73 25.36 -70.73
C ASN A 47 -33.13 24.26 -69.75
N PHE A 48 -32.19 23.71 -68.99
CA PHE A 48 -32.52 22.77 -67.90
C PHE A 48 -33.34 23.49 -66.83
N SER A 49 -34.42 22.87 -66.37
CA SER A 49 -35.16 23.41 -65.21
C SER A 49 -34.29 23.31 -63.96
N LEU A 50 -34.43 24.29 -63.06
CA LEU A 50 -33.71 24.31 -61.79
C LEU A 50 -33.97 23.05 -60.95
N GLU A 51 -35.17 22.49 -61.06
CA GLU A 51 -35.59 21.24 -60.42
C GLU A 51 -34.82 20.02 -60.94
N ALA A 52 -34.60 19.92 -62.26
CA ALA A 52 -33.84 18.81 -62.85
C ALA A 52 -32.36 18.86 -62.48
N VAL A 53 -31.78 20.06 -62.42
CA VAL A 53 -30.40 20.27 -61.92
C VAL A 53 -30.32 19.91 -60.43
N GLY A 54 -31.31 20.30 -59.63
CA GLY A 54 -31.42 19.93 -58.22
C GLY A 54 -31.46 18.42 -58.02
N GLY A 55 -32.34 17.71 -58.74
CA GLY A 55 -32.47 16.25 -58.65
C GLY A 55 -31.22 15.49 -59.11
N PHE A 56 -30.52 15.97 -60.14
CA PHE A 56 -29.23 15.40 -60.55
C PHE A 56 -28.15 15.58 -59.47
N LEU A 57 -28.03 16.79 -58.90
CA LEU A 57 -27.07 17.07 -57.85
C LEU A 57 -27.37 16.26 -56.58
N GLU A 58 -28.65 16.14 -56.19
CA GLU A 58 -29.07 15.30 -55.07
C GLU A 58 -28.64 13.84 -55.27
N GLY A 59 -28.93 13.28 -56.46
CA GLY A 59 -28.52 11.92 -56.82
C GLY A 59 -27.00 11.74 -56.89
N ALA A 60 -26.25 12.74 -57.33
CA ALA A 60 -24.79 12.69 -57.43
C ALA A 60 -24.08 12.84 -56.08
N PHE A 61 -24.64 13.64 -55.15
CA PHE A 61 -24.07 13.86 -53.81
C PHE A 61 -24.47 12.80 -52.79
N ALA A 62 -25.62 12.13 -52.94
CA ALA A 62 -26.08 11.12 -51.97
C ALA A 62 -25.07 9.96 -51.77
N PRO A 63 -24.52 9.31 -52.82
CA PRO A 63 -23.50 8.28 -52.66
C PRO A 63 -22.19 8.81 -52.05
N LEU A 64 -21.84 10.06 -52.36
CA LEU A 64 -20.63 10.71 -51.87
C LEU A 64 -20.72 10.98 -50.36
N ALA A 65 -21.86 11.52 -49.92
CA ALA A 65 -22.14 11.75 -48.50
C ALA A 65 -22.14 10.43 -47.72
N PHE A 66 -22.76 9.38 -48.28
CA PHE A 66 -22.77 8.05 -47.68
C PHE A 66 -21.37 7.45 -47.53
N LEU A 67 -20.53 7.56 -48.57
CA LEU A 67 -19.13 7.11 -48.53
C LEU A 67 -18.37 7.76 -47.37
N TRP A 68 -18.42 9.07 -47.25
CA TRP A 68 -17.72 9.81 -46.19
C TRP A 68 -18.26 9.51 -44.80
N LEU A 69 -19.57 9.30 -44.67
CA LEU A 69 -20.19 8.90 -43.40
C LEU A 69 -19.69 7.53 -42.92
N VAL A 70 -19.68 6.53 -43.81
CA VAL A 70 -19.21 5.17 -43.46
C VAL A 70 -17.71 5.16 -43.14
N LEU A 71 -16.90 5.89 -43.91
CA LEU A 71 -15.47 6.03 -43.62
C LEU A 71 -15.24 6.69 -42.26
N GLY A 72 -16.00 7.75 -41.94
CA GLY A 72 -15.96 8.41 -40.63
C GLY A 72 -16.30 7.45 -39.49
N LEU A 73 -17.37 6.67 -39.64
CA LEU A 73 -17.79 5.68 -38.63
C LEU A 73 -16.70 4.64 -38.35
N PHE A 74 -16.05 4.10 -39.38
CA PHE A 74 -15.00 3.10 -39.20
C PHE A 74 -13.72 3.66 -38.58
N ILE A 75 -13.38 4.92 -38.85
CA ILE A 75 -12.25 5.60 -38.20
C ILE A 75 -12.58 5.81 -36.72
N GLN A 76 -13.77 6.33 -36.41
CA GLN A 76 -14.22 6.56 -35.04
C GLN A 76 -14.24 5.27 -34.21
N GLN A 77 -14.75 4.16 -34.76
CA GLN A 77 -14.76 2.86 -34.06
C GLN A 77 -13.34 2.38 -33.71
N ARG A 78 -12.39 2.55 -34.62
CA ARG A 78 -11.00 2.15 -34.39
C ARG A 78 -10.33 3.02 -33.31
N GLU A 79 -10.58 4.32 -33.31
CA GLU A 79 -10.06 5.22 -32.27
C GLU A 79 -10.62 4.87 -30.89
N LEU A 80 -11.93 4.58 -30.80
CA LEU A 80 -12.55 4.13 -29.56
C LEU A 80 -11.96 2.81 -29.06
N ALA A 81 -11.75 1.83 -29.95
CA ALA A 81 -11.13 0.56 -29.58
C ALA A 81 -9.71 0.76 -29.04
N ASN A 82 -8.88 1.56 -29.73
CA ASN A 82 -7.51 1.86 -29.30
C ASN A 82 -7.48 2.62 -27.96
N ASN A 83 -8.36 3.60 -27.77
CA ASN A 83 -8.46 4.35 -26.52
C ASN A 83 -8.90 3.46 -25.37
N THR A 84 -9.86 2.57 -25.60
CA THR A 84 -10.34 1.61 -24.59
C THR A 84 -9.21 0.67 -24.17
N GLU A 85 -8.46 0.14 -25.13
CA GLU A 85 -7.32 -0.74 -24.85
C GLU A 85 -6.18 -0.01 -24.11
N ALA A 86 -5.90 1.24 -24.47
CA ALA A 86 -4.93 2.07 -23.76
C ALA A 86 -5.37 2.34 -22.31
N LEU A 87 -6.63 2.68 -22.09
CA LEU A 87 -7.20 2.89 -20.75
C LEU A 87 -7.14 1.61 -19.92
N GLN A 88 -7.47 0.45 -20.50
CA GLN A 88 -7.36 -0.84 -19.81
C GLN A 88 -5.92 -1.11 -19.37
N ARG A 89 -4.94 -0.94 -20.26
CA ARG A 89 -3.51 -1.09 -19.92
C ARG A 89 -3.07 -0.14 -18.80
N THR A 90 -3.46 1.14 -18.88
CA THR A 90 -3.14 2.13 -17.84
C THR A 90 -3.80 1.77 -16.50
N SER A 91 -5.05 1.30 -16.52
CA SER A 91 -5.75 0.84 -15.32
C SER A 91 -5.06 -0.35 -14.67
N GLU A 92 -4.70 -1.37 -15.46
CA GLU A 92 -3.96 -2.54 -14.95
C GLU A 92 -2.59 -2.15 -14.36
N GLN A 93 -1.87 -1.26 -15.04
CA GLN A 93 -0.60 -0.73 -14.54
C GLN A 93 -0.78 0.06 -13.25
N SER A 94 -1.81 0.90 -13.16
CA SER A 94 -2.12 1.66 -11.95
C SER A 94 -2.45 0.74 -10.78
N VAL A 95 -3.25 -0.31 -10.98
CA VAL A 95 -3.55 -1.30 -9.94
C VAL A 95 -2.27 -1.99 -9.46
N LYS A 96 -1.42 -2.47 -10.38
CA LYS A 96 -0.13 -3.08 -10.03
C LYS A 96 0.79 -2.11 -9.28
N GLN A 97 0.83 -0.85 -9.71
CA GLN A 97 1.63 0.18 -9.06
C GLN A 97 1.10 0.48 -7.65
N THR A 98 -0.21 0.60 -7.46
CA THR A 98 -0.81 0.81 -6.14
C THR A 98 -0.52 -0.36 -5.21
N GLN A 99 -0.61 -1.60 -5.70
CA GLN A 99 -0.24 -2.79 -4.91
C GLN A 99 1.24 -2.80 -4.53
N ALA A 100 2.14 -2.47 -5.47
CA ALA A 100 3.57 -2.36 -5.19
C ALA A 100 3.86 -1.26 -4.16
N ILE A 101 3.22 -0.09 -4.26
CA ILE A 101 3.35 1.00 -3.28
C ILE A 101 2.89 0.53 -1.91
N ALA A 102 1.71 -0.08 -1.80
CA ALA A 102 1.18 -0.60 -0.54
C ALA A 102 2.11 -1.64 0.10
N ALA A 103 2.69 -2.55 -0.69
CA ALA A 103 3.68 -3.51 -0.21
C ALA A 103 4.97 -2.81 0.26
N THR A 104 5.47 -1.81 -0.48
CA THR A 104 6.66 -1.05 -0.06
C THR A 104 6.42 -0.24 1.22
N GLU A 105 5.24 0.36 1.38
CA GLU A 105 4.85 1.08 2.58
C GLU A 105 4.78 0.13 3.78
N MET A 106 4.19 -1.05 3.60
CA MET A 106 4.12 -2.07 4.64
C MET A 106 5.51 -2.53 5.09
N ASN A 107 6.40 -2.82 4.14
CA ASN A 107 7.79 -3.18 4.45
C ASN A 107 8.52 -2.06 5.22
N ALA A 108 8.33 -0.80 4.83
CA ALA A 108 8.93 0.35 5.50
C ALA A 108 8.40 0.53 6.95
N ARG A 109 7.11 0.27 7.17
CA ARG A 109 6.51 0.26 8.53
C ARG A 109 7.11 -0.84 9.39
N GLN A 110 7.25 -2.06 8.85
CA GLN A 110 7.88 -3.18 9.57
C GLN A 110 9.35 -2.91 9.92
N GLU A 111 10.14 -2.38 8.99
CA GLU A 111 11.54 -2.03 9.26
C GLU A 111 11.67 -0.99 10.38
N THR A 112 10.82 0.05 10.33
CA THR A 112 10.77 1.09 11.36
C THR A 112 10.37 0.51 12.71
N PHE A 113 9.36 -0.37 12.72
CA PHE A 113 8.95 -1.10 13.91
C PHE A 113 10.11 -1.90 14.50
N PHE A 114 10.83 -2.71 13.71
CA PHE A 114 11.93 -3.53 14.26
C PHE A 114 13.05 -2.70 14.87
N LYS A 115 13.37 -1.52 14.31
CA LYS A 115 14.33 -0.58 14.90
C LYS A 115 13.86 -0.01 16.25
N ILE A 116 12.57 0.32 16.36
CA ILE A 116 11.99 0.79 17.63
C ILE A 116 11.92 -0.35 18.63
N ALA A 117 11.48 -1.53 18.20
CA ALA A 117 11.32 -2.71 19.03
C ALA A 117 12.65 -3.13 19.65
N ASP A 118 13.75 -3.12 18.89
CA ASP A 118 15.08 -3.42 19.42
C ASP A 118 15.47 -2.47 20.56
N ASN A 119 15.30 -1.16 20.38
CA ASN A 119 15.57 -0.18 21.43
C ASN A 119 14.67 -0.36 22.66
N VAL A 120 13.38 -0.64 22.46
CA VAL A 120 12.44 -0.87 23.57
C VAL A 120 12.79 -2.17 24.31
N LYS A 121 13.20 -3.23 23.62
CA LYS A 121 13.65 -4.49 24.25
C LYS A 121 14.87 -4.26 25.13
N HIS A 122 15.85 -3.46 24.68
CA HIS A 122 16.99 -3.07 25.52
C HIS A 122 16.55 -2.29 26.77
N GLN A 123 15.61 -1.34 26.62
CA GLN A 123 15.06 -0.61 27.78
C GLN A 123 14.32 -1.53 28.75
N LEU A 124 13.49 -2.44 28.25
CA LEU A 124 12.80 -3.45 29.07
C LEU A 124 13.79 -4.36 29.79
N GLY A 125 14.85 -4.80 29.11
CA GLY A 125 15.97 -5.52 29.69
C GLY A 125 16.61 -4.76 30.85
N GLY A 126 16.92 -3.48 30.65
CA GLY A 126 17.44 -2.61 31.71
C GLY A 126 16.49 -2.43 32.90
N ILE A 127 15.20 -2.20 32.64
CA ILE A 127 14.19 -2.09 33.71
C ILE A 127 14.09 -3.40 34.50
N SER A 128 14.04 -4.54 33.80
CA SER A 128 13.99 -5.85 34.45
C SER A 128 15.27 -6.15 35.23
N GLY A 129 16.44 -5.70 34.77
CA GLY A 129 17.70 -5.79 35.51
C GLY A 129 17.70 -4.95 36.79
N MET A 130 17.20 -3.72 36.75
CA MET A 130 17.07 -2.88 37.95
C MET A 130 16.06 -3.46 38.95
N LEU A 131 14.94 -4.01 38.44
CA LEU A 131 13.98 -4.73 39.27
C LEU A 131 14.63 -5.96 39.90
N TRP A 132 15.37 -6.74 39.13
CA TRP A 132 16.09 -7.92 39.61
C TRP A 132 17.14 -7.56 40.66
N ALA A 133 17.95 -6.52 40.45
CA ALA A 133 18.97 -6.08 41.38
C ALA A 133 18.39 -5.54 42.70
N SER A 134 17.28 -4.81 42.64
CA SER A 134 16.56 -4.34 43.84
C SER A 134 15.81 -5.45 44.58
N SER A 135 15.62 -6.60 43.92
CA SER A 135 14.98 -7.79 44.49
C SER A 135 16.00 -8.74 45.11
N PHE A 136 17.02 -9.13 44.35
CA PHE A 136 17.95 -10.20 44.71
C PHE A 136 19.36 -9.73 45.05
N GLY A 137 19.72 -8.50 44.67
CA GLY A 137 21.04 -7.93 44.95
C GLY A 137 21.19 -7.48 46.41
N GLN A 138 22.34 -6.87 46.72
CA GLN A 138 22.68 -6.44 48.08
C GLN A 138 21.70 -5.45 48.72
N VAL A 139 20.95 -4.70 47.90
CA VAL A 139 19.94 -3.72 48.36
C VAL A 139 18.56 -4.37 48.56
N GLY A 140 18.36 -5.58 48.03
CA GLY A 140 17.18 -6.40 48.26
C GLY A 140 17.48 -7.52 49.27
N ASP A 141 17.19 -8.75 48.89
CA ASP A 141 17.33 -9.92 49.77
C ASP A 141 18.78 -10.36 50.02
N GLY A 142 19.76 -9.79 49.29
CA GLY A 142 21.17 -10.18 49.41
C GLY A 142 21.47 -11.61 48.98
N ARG A 143 20.57 -12.26 48.22
CA ARG A 143 20.78 -13.62 47.69
C ARG A 143 21.88 -13.69 46.64
N MET A 144 22.21 -12.55 46.02
CA MET A 144 23.24 -12.41 45.00
C MET A 144 24.30 -11.40 45.44
N SER A 145 25.57 -11.77 45.24
CA SER A 145 26.69 -10.87 45.46
C SER A 145 26.73 -9.73 44.43
N GLY A 146 27.45 -8.65 44.74
CA GLY A 146 27.63 -7.54 43.79
C GLY A 146 28.32 -7.99 42.49
N GLU A 147 29.27 -8.92 42.60
CA GLU A 147 29.97 -9.47 41.43
C GLU A 147 29.04 -10.27 40.50
N GLU A 148 28.14 -11.07 41.07
CA GLU A 148 27.13 -11.79 40.29
C GLU A 148 26.16 -10.83 39.58
N VAL A 149 25.73 -9.76 40.27
CA VAL A 149 24.89 -8.72 39.68
C VAL A 149 25.60 -8.07 38.49
N ASP A 150 26.86 -7.65 38.67
CA ASP A 150 27.65 -7.01 37.61
C ASP A 150 27.89 -7.94 36.41
N ASN A 151 28.09 -9.23 36.65
CA ASN A 151 28.23 -10.23 35.59
C ASN A 151 26.96 -10.34 34.73
N TYR A 152 25.77 -10.34 35.34
CA TYR A 152 24.51 -10.37 34.59
C TYR A 152 24.25 -9.08 33.81
N PHE A 153 24.59 -7.92 34.37
CA PHE A 153 24.49 -6.66 33.62
C PHE A 153 25.48 -6.60 32.45
N THR A 154 26.68 -7.17 32.61
CA THR A 154 27.65 -7.32 31.51
C THR A 154 27.09 -8.21 30.40
N GLN A 155 26.47 -9.33 30.78
CA GLN A 155 25.83 -10.23 29.81
C GLN A 155 24.67 -9.55 29.07
N ALA A 156 23.82 -8.79 29.78
CA ALA A 156 22.76 -8.01 29.17
C ALA A 156 23.30 -6.95 28.20
N ALA A 157 24.37 -6.24 28.58
CA ALA A 157 25.03 -5.26 27.73
C ALA A 157 25.70 -5.88 26.50
N SER A 158 26.06 -7.17 26.55
CA SER A 158 26.63 -7.92 25.42
C SER A 158 25.60 -8.40 24.39
N GLY A 159 24.30 -8.12 24.61
CA GLY A 159 23.21 -8.37 23.65
C GLY A 159 22.09 -9.27 24.18
N ASP A 160 22.25 -9.89 25.36
CA ASP A 160 21.21 -10.73 25.96
C ASP A 160 20.21 -9.90 26.78
N THR A 161 19.39 -9.11 26.08
CA THR A 161 18.43 -8.18 26.68
C THR A 161 17.34 -8.86 27.51
N GLU A 162 17.15 -10.17 27.34
CA GLU A 162 16.08 -10.93 27.97
C GLU A 162 16.52 -11.72 29.22
N ILE A 163 17.81 -11.65 29.58
CA ILE A 163 18.39 -12.46 30.65
C ILE A 163 17.66 -12.33 31.99
N PHE A 164 17.40 -11.10 32.43
CA PHE A 164 16.74 -10.83 33.70
C PHE A 164 15.28 -11.29 33.67
N ALA A 165 14.60 -11.13 32.53
CA ALA A 165 13.24 -11.63 32.37
C ALA A 165 13.17 -13.15 32.50
N ARG A 166 14.11 -13.88 31.88
CA ARG A 166 14.22 -15.33 32.06
C ARG A 166 14.49 -15.71 33.51
N TYR A 167 15.33 -14.96 34.23
CA TYR A 167 15.57 -15.21 35.65
C TYR A 167 14.30 -15.11 36.49
N PHE A 168 13.46 -14.09 36.27
CA PHE A 168 12.15 -14.05 36.92
C PHE A 168 11.34 -15.31 36.57
N LEU A 169 11.26 -15.71 35.31
CA LEU A 169 10.42 -16.85 34.92
C LEU A 169 10.86 -18.21 35.52
N VAL A 170 12.15 -18.43 35.74
CA VAL A 170 12.70 -19.72 36.19
C VAL A 170 12.97 -19.79 37.70
N MET A 171 13.02 -18.66 38.40
CA MET A 171 13.30 -18.64 39.84
C MET A 171 12.12 -19.20 40.64
N HIS A 172 12.42 -20.07 41.61
CA HIS A 172 11.42 -20.52 42.58
C HIS A 172 11.30 -19.47 43.69
N TYR A 173 10.13 -18.83 43.77
CA TYR A 173 9.87 -17.77 44.74
C TYR A 173 9.51 -18.36 46.10
N GLN A 174 10.35 -18.07 47.09
CA GLN A 174 10.18 -18.58 48.47
C GLN A 174 9.77 -17.49 49.46
N GLU A 175 9.54 -16.25 49.01
CA GLU A 175 9.12 -15.14 49.88
C GLU A 175 7.65 -15.25 50.31
N GLU A 176 7.37 -14.82 51.54
CA GLU A 176 6.02 -14.59 52.03
C GLU A 176 5.40 -13.45 51.20
N GLY A 177 4.32 -13.73 50.45
CA GLY A 177 3.77 -12.79 49.45
C GLY A 177 4.14 -13.09 47.99
N GLY A 178 5.07 -14.02 47.75
CA GLY A 178 5.38 -14.58 46.43
C GLY A 178 5.83 -13.54 45.39
N ILE A 179 5.39 -13.72 44.15
CA ILE A 179 5.78 -12.84 43.02
C ILE A 179 5.35 -11.38 43.24
N ALA A 180 4.21 -11.16 43.92
CA ALA A 180 3.69 -9.83 44.16
C ALA A 180 4.62 -9.02 45.08
N GLU A 181 5.15 -9.63 46.14
CA GLU A 181 6.11 -8.98 47.04
C GLU A 181 7.42 -8.64 46.31
N LEU A 182 7.90 -9.56 45.48
CA LEU A 182 9.08 -9.33 44.68
C LEU A 182 8.90 -8.18 43.68
N MET A 183 7.76 -8.11 42.99
CA MET A 183 7.56 -7.11 41.93
C MET A 183 7.03 -5.77 42.44
N TYR A 184 6.37 -5.75 43.60
CA TYR A 184 5.62 -4.59 44.09
C TYR A 184 5.82 -4.26 45.57
N GLY A 185 6.57 -5.07 46.33
CA GLY A 185 6.75 -4.92 47.79
C GLY A 185 7.47 -3.63 48.21
N THR A 186 8.14 -2.95 47.29
CA THR A 186 8.70 -1.61 47.53
C THR A 186 8.25 -0.62 46.46
N GLU A 187 8.27 0.67 46.79
CA GLU A 187 7.90 1.74 45.84
C GLU A 187 8.77 1.71 44.57
N ILE A 188 10.07 1.41 44.72
CA ILE A 188 11.01 1.32 43.60
C ILE A 188 10.66 0.13 42.70
N ARG A 189 10.40 -1.04 43.27
CA ARG A 189 10.03 -2.25 42.52
C ARG A 189 8.68 -2.05 41.80
N ALA A 190 7.68 -1.52 42.50
CA ALA A 190 6.38 -1.19 41.91
C ALA A 190 6.51 -0.21 40.72
N ARG A 191 7.37 0.81 40.84
CA ARG A 191 7.63 1.77 39.77
C ARG A 191 8.30 1.12 38.56
N HIS A 192 9.29 0.24 38.77
CA HIS A 192 9.92 -0.50 37.67
C HIS A 192 8.92 -1.41 36.97
N SER A 193 8.09 -2.15 37.72
CA SER A 193 7.05 -3.02 37.15
C SER A 193 6.03 -2.23 36.34
N LYS A 194 5.52 -1.09 36.84
CA LYS A 194 4.59 -0.23 36.09
C LYS A 194 5.22 0.38 34.83
N ASN A 195 6.48 0.80 34.90
CA ASN A 195 7.21 1.32 33.73
C ASN A 195 7.43 0.24 32.68
N TYR A 196 7.77 -0.98 33.11
CA TYR A 196 7.91 -2.13 32.25
C TYR A 196 6.61 -2.43 31.50
N MET A 197 5.50 -2.56 32.23
CA MET A 197 4.18 -2.81 31.66
C MET A 197 3.78 -1.75 30.63
N SER A 198 3.93 -0.47 30.98
CA SER A 198 3.61 0.65 30.08
C SER A 198 4.46 0.64 28.80
N ALA A 199 5.76 0.34 28.91
CA ALA A 199 6.66 0.26 27.76
C ALA A 199 6.31 -0.94 26.86
N PHE A 200 6.03 -2.10 27.45
CA PHE A 200 5.67 -3.32 26.71
C PHE A 200 4.30 -3.17 26.01
N GLU A 201 3.30 -2.60 26.67
CA GLU A 201 2.00 -2.31 26.06
C GLU A 201 2.11 -1.36 24.87
N ARG A 202 2.96 -0.34 24.96
CA ARG A 202 3.25 0.56 23.82
C ARG A 202 3.90 -0.19 22.68
N LEU A 203 4.81 -1.13 22.97
CA LEU A 203 5.44 -1.96 21.96
C LEU A 203 4.41 -2.85 21.23
N CYS A 204 3.53 -3.53 21.97
CA CYS A 204 2.44 -4.32 21.38
C CYS A 204 1.50 -3.46 20.53
N LYS A 205 1.13 -2.27 21.00
CA LYS A 205 0.31 -1.32 20.22
C LYS A 205 0.98 -0.89 18.92
N LEU A 206 2.30 -0.70 18.93
CA LEU A 206 3.06 -0.39 17.72
C LEU A 206 3.11 -1.58 16.76
N ALA A 207 3.29 -2.79 17.27
CA ALA A 207 3.32 -4.02 16.47
C ALA A 207 2.03 -4.21 15.66
N LYS A 208 0.86 -3.97 16.26
CA LYS A 208 -0.46 -4.08 15.59
C LYS A 208 -0.60 -3.26 14.31
N ASN A 209 0.15 -2.16 14.17
CA ASN A 209 0.07 -1.31 12.99
C ASN A 209 0.86 -1.85 11.79
N CYS A 210 1.68 -2.88 12.00
CA CYS A 210 2.54 -3.49 10.97
C CYS A 210 2.51 -5.02 11.01
N ASP A 211 1.50 -5.62 11.62
CA ASP A 211 1.38 -7.07 11.80
C ASP A 211 0.12 -7.59 11.11
N VAL A 212 0.29 -8.18 9.93
CA VAL A 212 -0.84 -8.64 9.08
C VAL A 212 -1.43 -9.93 9.63
N ASP A 213 -0.58 -10.82 10.14
CA ASP A 213 -0.92 -12.20 10.51
C ASP A 213 -0.77 -12.47 12.02
N ASN A 214 -0.64 -11.41 12.83
CA ASN A 214 -0.37 -11.46 14.29
C ASN A 214 0.95 -12.15 14.68
N ILE A 215 1.86 -12.37 13.72
CA ILE A 215 3.13 -13.07 13.94
C ILE A 215 4.05 -12.26 14.87
N ILE A 216 4.05 -10.93 14.72
CA ILE A 216 4.91 -10.04 15.50
C ILE A 216 4.40 -9.95 16.94
N GLU A 217 3.10 -9.72 17.12
CA GLU A 217 2.46 -9.66 18.44
C GLU A 217 2.62 -10.99 19.18
N ASP A 218 2.31 -12.12 18.54
CA ASP A 218 2.46 -13.44 19.15
C ASP A 218 3.92 -13.71 19.56
N SER A 219 4.88 -13.39 18.70
CA SER A 219 6.31 -13.51 19.00
C SER A 219 6.74 -12.65 20.19
N LEU A 220 6.25 -11.40 20.28
CA LEU A 220 6.50 -10.54 21.42
C LEU A 220 5.91 -11.13 22.71
N MET A 221 4.66 -11.60 22.67
CA MET A 221 3.97 -12.14 23.84
C MET A 221 4.60 -13.44 24.36
N GLN A 222 5.15 -14.27 23.47
CA GLN A 222 5.83 -15.52 23.81
C GLN A 222 7.32 -15.35 24.16
N SER A 223 7.89 -14.15 23.96
CA SER A 223 9.26 -13.84 24.40
C SER A 223 9.36 -13.83 25.93
N ALA A 224 10.57 -13.93 26.49
CA ALA A 224 10.72 -13.85 27.94
C ALA A 224 10.24 -12.51 28.50
N LEU A 225 10.36 -11.44 27.71
CA LEU A 225 9.83 -10.12 28.06
C LEU A 225 8.30 -10.11 28.13
N GLY A 226 7.63 -10.73 27.15
CA GLY A 226 6.17 -10.86 27.13
C GLY A 226 5.62 -11.73 28.24
N LEU A 227 6.29 -12.84 28.54
CA LEU A 227 5.93 -13.71 29.66
C LEU A 227 6.14 -13.01 31.02
N LEU A 228 7.21 -12.22 31.17
CA LEU A 228 7.40 -11.39 32.37
C LEU A 228 6.30 -10.32 32.48
N TYR A 229 5.93 -9.66 31.38
CA TYR A 229 4.82 -8.73 31.34
C TYR A 229 3.52 -9.39 31.83
N GLN A 230 3.20 -10.59 31.35
CA GLN A 230 2.01 -11.33 31.79
C GLN A 230 2.03 -11.59 33.30
N ARG A 231 3.19 -12.01 33.85
CA ARG A 231 3.34 -12.20 35.30
C ARG A 231 3.17 -10.92 36.10
N MET A 232 3.68 -9.79 35.60
CA MET A 232 3.46 -8.48 36.23
C MET A 232 1.97 -8.14 36.26
N VAL A 233 1.26 -8.30 35.13
CA VAL A 233 -0.19 -8.04 35.06
C VAL A 233 -0.97 -8.93 36.03
N GLU A 234 -0.66 -10.23 36.05
CA GLU A 234 -1.32 -11.24 36.90
C GLU A 234 -1.16 -10.95 38.39
N HIS A 235 0.01 -10.47 38.80
CA HIS A 235 0.34 -10.20 40.20
C HIS A 235 0.24 -8.72 40.59
N ASN A 236 -0.30 -7.86 39.72
CA ASN A 236 -0.45 -6.44 40.00
C ASN A 236 -1.51 -6.22 41.10
N PRO A 237 -1.15 -5.58 42.23
CA PRO A 237 -2.09 -5.30 43.32
C PRO A 237 -3.31 -4.47 42.87
N ASP A 238 -3.10 -3.54 41.93
CA ASP A 238 -4.15 -2.66 41.44
C ASP A 238 -5.22 -3.43 40.64
N THR A 239 -4.82 -4.46 39.87
CA THR A 239 -5.74 -5.31 39.10
C THR A 239 -6.56 -6.22 40.02
N LYS A 240 -5.92 -6.74 41.08
CA LYS A 240 -6.57 -7.64 42.04
C LYS A 240 -7.59 -6.93 42.92
N ALA A 241 -7.32 -5.67 43.28
CA ALA A 241 -8.28 -4.85 44.03
C ALA A 241 -9.58 -4.58 43.24
N LEU A 242 -9.51 -4.48 41.91
CA LEU A 242 -10.68 -4.30 41.03
C LEU A 242 -11.51 -5.58 40.90
N SER A 243 -10.88 -6.76 40.77
CA SER A 243 -11.62 -8.03 40.74
C SER A 243 -12.33 -8.32 42.06
N ASP A 244 -11.68 -8.02 43.20
CA ASP A 244 -12.25 -8.26 44.53
C ASP A 244 -13.40 -7.28 44.86
N SER A 245 -13.43 -6.11 44.22
CA SER A 245 -14.54 -5.14 44.36
C SER A 245 -15.78 -5.48 43.52
N ASP A 246 -15.63 -6.22 42.42
CA ASP A 246 -16.74 -6.65 41.57
C ASP A 246 -17.40 -7.96 42.06
N GLU A 247 -16.72 -8.73 42.93
CA GLU A 247 -17.24 -9.98 43.51
C GLU A 247 -17.95 -9.82 44.86
N ASN A 248 -17.99 -8.62 45.45
CA ASN A 248 -18.66 -8.38 46.73
C ASN A 248 -19.84 -7.41 46.58
N PRO A 249 -21.10 -7.89 46.53
CA PRO A 249 -22.30 -7.05 46.35
C PRO A 249 -22.63 -6.18 47.58
#